data_AF-A0A401RXW2-F1
#
_entry.id   AF-A0A401RXW2-F1
#
_cell.length_a   1.000
_cell.length_b   1.000
_cell.length_c   1.000
_cell.angle_alpha   90.00
_cell.angle_beta   90.00
_cell.angle_gamma   90.00
#
_symmetry.space_group_name_H-M   'P 1'
#
loop_
_entity.id
_entity.type
_entity.pdbx_description
1 polymer ?
#
loop_
_entity_poly.entity_id
_entity_poly.type
_entity_poly.pdbx_seq_one_letter_code
_entity_poly.pdbx_strand_id
1 'polypeptide(L)'
;MGKLLILAVFAVLLSVVAYTLLDVCDKMGVFRKLDSVKPGKCNLIKGIEYGSEDISILPGGLALVSSGLKYPLVPNFAGDQPGQILLVDLNQPVLKAVQLRISRGFDVESFNPHGLSTYIDEDDTVYVFVVNHPSNRTTVEIFEFEEEQNSLLHLKTIQHELLHSVNDIVALGSDRFYATNDHYFTQGLLHSLEFFIGLSWCNVVYYSPSEVKEVATGFRLANGINISPDGRGQRATG
;
A
#
# COMPACT_ATOMS: atom_id res chain seq x y z
N MET A 1 33.74 41.41 10.39
CA MET A 1 33.14 40.73 9.22
C MET A 1 32.70 39.29 9.54
N GLY A 2 33.54 38.42 10.12
CA GLY A 2 33.19 37.01 10.39
C GLY A 2 31.95 36.78 11.28
N LYS A 3 31.75 37.55 12.36
CA LYS A 3 30.57 37.40 13.23
C LYS A 3 29.24 37.69 12.52
N LEU A 4 29.23 38.68 11.63
CA LEU A 4 28.05 39.05 10.85
C LEU A 4 27.72 37.97 9.81
N LEU A 5 28.76 37.39 9.20
CA LEU A 5 28.61 36.26 8.26
C LEU A 5 28.04 35.02 8.95
N ILE A 6 28.55 34.67 10.16
CA ILE A 6 28.04 33.53 10.94
C ILE A 6 26.56 33.74 11.29
N LEU A 7 26.18 34.93 11.74
CA LEU A 7 24.79 35.25 12.05
C LEU A 7 23.89 35.17 10.80
N ALA A 8 24.36 35.66 9.65
CA ALA A 8 23.62 35.57 8.39
C ALA A 8 23.40 34.11 7.96
N VAL A 9 24.44 33.27 8.02
CA VAL A 9 24.34 31.83 7.71
C VAL A 9 23.36 31.14 8.66
N PHE A 10 23.43 31.44 9.96
CA PHE A 10 22.52 30.86 10.94
C PHE A 10 21.07 31.27 10.69
N ALA A 11 20.82 32.54 10.38
CA ALA A 11 19.49 33.03 10.05
C ALA A 11 18.92 32.34 8.80
N VAL A 12 19.72 32.21 7.74
CA VAL A 12 19.32 31.49 6.51
C VAL A 12 18.99 30.03 6.83
N LEU A 13 19.82 29.35 7.62
CA LEU A 13 19.58 27.96 8.01
C LEU A 13 18.25 27.83 8.78
N LEU A 14 18.01 28.72 9.74
CA LEU A 14 16.78 28.71 10.52
C LEU A 14 15.55 28.98 9.64
N SER A 15 15.65 29.89 8.67
CA SER A 15 14.59 30.16 7.70
C SER A 15 14.30 28.94 6.81
N VAL A 16 15.33 28.23 6.35
CA VAL A 16 15.16 26.99 5.57
C VAL A 16 14.47 25.93 6.40
N VAL A 17 14.91 25.69 7.64
CA VAL A 17 14.29 24.71 8.54
C VAL A 17 12.83 25.06 8.82
N ALA A 18 12.53 26.33 9.11
CA ALA A 18 11.16 26.78 9.33
C ALA A 18 10.29 26.61 8.08
N TYR A 19 10.81 26.94 6.89
CA TYR A 19 10.11 26.72 5.63
C TYR A 19 9.82 25.24 5.39
N THR A 20 10.82 24.36 5.54
CA THR A 20 10.65 22.91 5.38
C THR A 20 9.61 22.36 6.35
N LEU A 21 9.64 22.78 7.62
CA LEU A 21 8.64 22.36 8.61
C LEU A 21 7.22 22.78 8.21
N LEU A 22 7.03 24.03 7.76
CA LEU A 22 5.72 24.52 7.33
C LEU A 22 5.23 23.79 6.08
N ASP A 23 6.12 23.54 5.12
CA ASP A 23 5.85 22.80 3.89
C ASP A 23 5.47 21.34 4.16
N VAL A 24 6.14 20.67 5.11
CA VAL A 24 5.76 19.32 5.58
C VAL A 24 4.38 19.35 6.27
N CYS A 25 4.13 20.29 7.18
CA CYS A 25 2.84 20.40 7.86
C CYS A 25 1.68 20.65 6.89
N ASP A 26 1.89 21.47 5.85
CA ASP A 26 0.90 21.73 4.81
C ASP A 26 0.59 20.46 3.99
N LYS A 27 1.63 19.75 3.53
CA LYS A 27 1.50 18.49 2.79
C LYS A 27 0.85 17.37 3.60
N MET A 28 1.17 17.27 4.89
CA MET A 28 0.54 16.34 5.82
C MET A 28 -0.90 16.74 6.17
N GLY A 29 -1.35 17.93 5.75
CA GLY A 29 -2.69 18.42 6.05
C GLY A 29 -2.92 18.73 7.52
N VAL A 30 -1.87 19.03 8.29
CA VAL A 30 -1.96 19.31 9.75
C VAL A 30 -2.94 20.44 10.05
N PHE A 31 -3.06 21.42 9.15
CA PHE A 31 -3.96 22.56 9.28
C PHE A 31 -5.29 22.39 8.55
N ARG A 32 -5.49 21.26 7.87
CA ARG A 32 -6.70 21.00 7.08
C ARG A 32 -7.89 20.76 8.00
N LYS A 33 -8.95 21.55 7.81
CA LYS A 33 -10.25 21.30 8.45
C LYS A 33 -11.11 20.47 7.51
N LEU A 34 -11.83 19.51 8.06
CA LEU A 34 -12.74 18.65 7.31
C LEU A 34 -14.18 19.07 7.57
N ASP A 35 -14.88 19.46 6.51
CA ASP A 35 -16.31 19.70 6.57
C ASP A 35 -17.04 18.35 6.66
N SER A 36 -18.04 18.27 7.54
CA SER A 36 -18.79 17.03 7.72
C SER A 36 -19.72 16.78 6.54
N VAL A 37 -19.40 15.77 5.73
CA VAL A 37 -20.28 15.24 4.68
C VAL A 37 -20.93 13.96 5.22
N LYS A 38 -22.27 13.91 5.24
CA LYS A 38 -23.03 12.74 5.70
C LYS A 38 -23.61 11.99 4.49
N PRO A 39 -23.02 10.85 4.07
CA PRO A 39 -23.47 10.12 2.87
C PRO A 39 -24.77 9.33 3.08
N GLY A 40 -25.35 9.34 4.28
CA GLY A 40 -26.56 8.59 4.63
C GLY A 40 -26.35 7.73 5.87
N LYS A 41 -26.92 6.52 5.86
CA LYS A 41 -26.78 5.55 6.96
C LYS A 41 -25.45 4.79 6.80
N CYS A 42 -24.54 4.97 7.75
CA CYS A 42 -23.27 4.26 7.82
C CYS A 42 -23.27 3.29 9.01
N ASN A 43 -22.74 2.09 8.81
CA ASN A 43 -22.53 1.11 9.87
C ASN A 43 -21.10 0.58 9.76
N LEU A 44 -20.46 0.33 10.90
CA LEU A 44 -19.18 -0.39 10.93
C LEU A 44 -19.39 -1.85 10.53
N ILE A 45 -18.47 -2.38 9.73
CA ILE A 45 -18.49 -3.80 9.34
C ILE A 45 -17.89 -4.61 10.48
N LYS A 46 -18.69 -5.52 11.05
CA LYS A 46 -18.23 -6.39 12.13
C LYS A 46 -17.11 -7.31 11.64
N GLY A 47 -16.01 -7.40 12.40
CA GLY A 47 -14.87 -8.25 12.09
C GLY A 47 -13.66 -7.50 11.53
N ILE A 48 -13.80 -6.21 11.20
CA ILE A 48 -12.69 -5.34 10.81
C ILE A 48 -12.32 -4.45 12.00
N GLU A 49 -11.34 -4.87 12.80
CA GLU A 49 -10.96 -4.17 14.05
C GLU A 49 -9.60 -3.47 13.96
N TYR A 50 -8.69 -3.98 13.12
CA TYR A 50 -7.28 -3.56 13.10
C TYR A 50 -6.81 -3.09 11.72
N GLY A 51 -7.54 -2.14 11.15
CA GLY A 51 -7.24 -1.56 9.84
C GLY A 51 -7.83 -2.34 8.67
N SER A 52 -8.09 -1.61 7.60
CA SER A 52 -8.61 -2.08 6.31
C SER A 52 -7.97 -1.21 5.23
N GLU A 53 -6.66 -1.36 5.07
CA GLU A 53 -5.84 -0.36 4.37
C GLU A 53 -6.19 -0.30 2.88
N ASP A 54 -6.39 -1.47 2.27
CA ASP A 54 -6.82 -1.56 0.88
C ASP A 54 -7.97 -2.57 0.67
N ILE A 55 -8.68 -2.41 -0.45
CA ILE A 55 -9.87 -3.18 -0.82
C ILE A 55 -10.01 -3.35 -2.33
N SER A 56 -10.32 -4.58 -2.78
CA SER A 56 -10.76 -4.85 -4.15
C SER A 56 -12.13 -5.52 -4.14
N ILE A 57 -12.99 -5.12 -5.07
CA ILE A 57 -14.36 -5.63 -5.22
C ILE A 57 -14.45 -6.39 -6.53
N LEU A 58 -14.75 -7.68 -6.44
CA LEU A 58 -15.01 -8.55 -7.58
C LEU A 58 -16.39 -8.24 -8.19
N PRO A 59 -16.61 -8.53 -9.50
CA PRO A 59 -17.88 -8.25 -10.18
C PRO A 59 -19.12 -8.87 -9.51
N GLY A 60 -18.96 -9.97 -8.77
CA GLY A 60 -20.04 -10.64 -8.01
C GLY A 60 -20.40 -9.97 -6.68
N GLY A 61 -19.74 -8.87 -6.30
CA GLY A 61 -19.99 -8.17 -5.02
C GLY A 61 -19.23 -8.76 -3.83
N LEU A 62 -18.31 -9.69 -4.06
CA LEU A 62 -17.34 -10.09 -3.04
C LEU A 62 -16.22 -9.05 -2.96
N ALA A 63 -15.90 -8.60 -1.75
CA ALA A 63 -14.82 -7.67 -1.49
C ALA A 63 -13.71 -8.34 -0.67
N LEU A 64 -12.48 -8.21 -1.15
CA LEU A 64 -11.25 -8.63 -0.48
C LEU A 64 -10.61 -7.41 0.17
N VAL A 65 -10.24 -7.52 1.45
CA VAL A 65 -9.73 -6.39 2.25
C VAL A 65 -8.43 -6.80 2.93
N SER A 66 -7.36 -6.03 2.75
CA SER A 66 -6.12 -6.20 3.51
C SER A 66 -6.28 -5.61 4.91
N SER A 67 -5.90 -6.36 5.94
CA SER A 67 -6.11 -5.97 7.33
C SER A 67 -4.94 -6.37 8.22
N GLY A 68 -4.71 -5.60 9.28
CA GLY A 68 -3.64 -5.85 10.25
C GLY A 68 -2.26 -5.38 9.81
N LEU A 69 -2.17 -4.45 8.84
CA LEU A 69 -0.91 -3.85 8.40
C LEU A 69 -0.16 -3.24 9.58
N LYS A 70 1.12 -3.59 9.69
CA LYS A 70 2.11 -2.99 10.57
C LYS A 70 3.10 -2.23 9.70
N TYR A 71 3.03 -0.90 9.74
CA TYR A 71 3.86 -0.02 8.92
C TYR A 71 4.67 0.95 9.79
N PRO A 72 5.94 1.27 9.46
CA PRO A 72 6.74 2.21 10.22
C PRO A 72 6.03 3.55 10.44
N LEU A 73 6.18 4.12 11.64
CA LEU A 73 5.59 5.41 12.05
C LEU A 73 4.05 5.43 12.14
N VAL A 74 3.36 4.34 11.82
CA VAL A 74 1.90 4.20 11.97
C VAL A 74 1.57 3.46 13.26
N PRO A 75 0.58 3.92 14.05
CA PRO A 75 0.14 3.20 15.25
C PRO A 75 -0.35 1.78 14.92
N ASN A 76 0.18 0.79 15.64
CA ASN A 76 -0.28 -0.59 15.57
C ASN A 76 -1.26 -0.90 16.72
N PHE A 77 -2.50 -1.25 16.36
CA PHE A 77 -3.54 -1.66 17.32
C PHE A 77 -3.76 -3.17 17.38
N ALA A 78 -3.20 -3.94 16.44
CA ALA A 78 -3.30 -5.41 16.37
C ALA A 78 -2.33 -6.13 17.33
N GLY A 79 -1.36 -5.41 17.90
CA GLY A 79 -0.27 -6.01 18.67
C GLY A 79 0.56 -6.97 17.82
N ASP A 80 0.78 -8.18 18.32
CA ASP A 80 1.60 -9.19 17.65
C ASP A 80 0.81 -10.06 16.65
N GLN A 81 -0.51 -9.88 16.55
CA GLN A 81 -1.34 -10.66 15.61
C GLN A 81 -0.84 -10.51 14.17
N PRO A 82 -0.72 -11.59 13.38
CA PRO A 82 -0.41 -11.48 11.96
C PRO A 82 -1.50 -10.72 11.21
N GLY A 83 -1.13 -10.17 10.06
CA GLY A 83 -2.11 -9.60 9.16
C GLY A 83 -2.96 -10.67 8.46
N GLN A 84 -3.98 -10.22 7.73
CA GLN A 84 -4.96 -11.11 7.13
C GLN A 84 -5.63 -10.49 5.90
N ILE A 85 -6.14 -11.34 5.02
CA ILE A 85 -7.10 -10.94 4.00
C ILE A 85 -8.50 -11.32 4.49
N LEU A 86 -9.39 -10.33 4.51
CA LEU A 86 -10.78 -10.48 4.90
C LEU A 86 -11.67 -10.51 3.65
N LEU A 87 -12.68 -11.38 3.67
CA LEU A 87 -13.75 -11.43 2.68
C LEU A 87 -15.02 -10.79 3.25
N VAL A 88 -15.66 -9.93 2.47
CA VAL A 88 -16.96 -9.33 2.76
C VAL A 88 -17.87 -9.54 1.56
N ASP A 89 -19.03 -10.19 1.77
CA ASP A 89 -20.07 -10.29 0.75
C ASP A 89 -20.99 -9.06 0.80
N LEU A 90 -20.86 -8.18 -0.19
CA LEU A 90 -21.60 -6.91 -0.29
C LEU A 90 -23.07 -7.12 -0.66
N ASN A 91 -23.47 -8.33 -1.05
CA ASN A 91 -24.86 -8.65 -1.35
C ASN A 91 -25.67 -8.97 -0.08
N GLN A 92 -25.02 -9.12 1.07
CA GLN A 92 -25.68 -9.40 2.33
C GLN A 92 -26.34 -8.14 2.91
N PRO A 93 -27.55 -8.26 3.50
CA PRO A 93 -28.20 -7.12 4.16
C PRO A 93 -27.45 -6.64 5.40
N VAL A 94 -26.64 -7.51 6.01
CA VAL A 94 -25.77 -7.19 7.15
C VAL A 94 -24.36 -7.67 6.83
N LEU A 95 -23.48 -6.71 6.52
CA LEU A 95 -22.09 -6.97 6.18
C LEU A 95 -21.31 -7.51 7.39
N LYS A 96 -20.51 -8.55 7.14
CA LYS A 96 -19.55 -9.12 8.10
C LYS A 96 -18.29 -9.47 7.33
N ALA A 97 -17.15 -9.27 7.98
CA ALA A 97 -15.87 -9.72 7.48
C ALA A 97 -15.55 -11.12 8.01
N VAL A 98 -15.05 -11.99 7.13
CA VAL A 98 -14.55 -13.32 7.46
C VAL A 98 -13.11 -13.42 7.00
N GLN A 99 -12.22 -13.91 7.86
CA GLN A 99 -10.83 -14.14 7.51
C GLN A 99 -10.72 -15.30 6.51
N LEU A 100 -10.04 -15.06 5.38
CA LEU A 100 -9.70 -16.11 4.42
C LEU A 100 -8.60 -17.00 4.97
N ARG A 101 -8.71 -18.31 4.71
CA ARG A 101 -7.66 -19.27 5.04
C ARG A 101 -6.57 -19.20 3.98
N ILE A 102 -5.30 -19.22 4.37
CA ILE A 102 -4.20 -19.33 3.41
C ILE A 102 -3.73 -20.79 3.37
N SER A 103 -3.45 -21.29 2.16
CA SER A 103 -3.00 -22.67 1.95
C SER A 103 -1.75 -23.03 2.76
N ARG A 104 -1.58 -24.32 3.04
CA ARG A 104 -0.40 -24.82 3.77
C ARG A 104 0.89 -24.51 3.01
N GLY A 105 1.93 -24.09 3.73
CA GLY A 105 3.25 -23.81 3.17
C GLY A 105 3.58 -22.32 3.08
N PHE A 106 2.59 -21.44 3.19
CA PHE A 106 2.81 -20.00 3.36
C PHE A 106 3.10 -19.65 4.83
N ASP A 107 4.03 -18.74 5.07
CA ASP A 107 4.38 -18.26 6.41
C ASP A 107 3.36 -17.21 6.87
N VAL A 108 2.24 -17.69 7.41
CA VAL A 108 1.15 -16.83 7.91
C VAL A 108 1.59 -16.00 9.12
N GLU A 109 2.57 -16.45 9.90
CA GLU A 109 2.99 -15.75 11.13
C GLU A 109 3.71 -14.43 10.84
N SER A 110 4.45 -14.35 9.72
CA SER A 110 5.11 -13.11 9.30
C SER A 110 4.30 -12.30 8.29
N PHE A 111 3.08 -12.74 7.95
CA PHE A 111 2.23 -12.08 6.97
C PHE A 111 1.83 -10.69 7.44
N ASN A 112 2.10 -9.69 6.60
CA ASN A 112 1.87 -8.28 6.86
C ASN A 112 1.37 -7.61 5.56
N PRO A 113 0.09 -7.82 5.20
CA PRO A 113 -0.48 -7.37 3.93
C PRO A 113 -0.71 -5.86 3.91
N HIS A 114 -0.43 -5.24 2.77
CA HIS A 114 -0.56 -3.81 2.49
C HIS A 114 -1.52 -3.61 1.30
N GLY A 115 -1.09 -3.00 0.19
CA GLY A 115 -1.90 -2.89 -1.03
C GLY A 115 -2.25 -4.23 -1.67
N LEU A 116 -3.35 -4.26 -2.42
CA LEU A 116 -3.91 -5.47 -3.01
C LEU A 116 -4.54 -5.20 -4.39
N SER A 117 -4.49 -6.20 -5.26
CA SER A 117 -5.16 -6.14 -6.56
C SER A 117 -5.65 -7.49 -6.99
N THR A 118 -6.65 -7.50 -7.87
CA THR A 118 -7.26 -8.72 -8.40
C THR A 118 -7.22 -8.74 -9.90
N TYR A 119 -6.97 -9.92 -10.47
CA TYR A 119 -7.07 -10.17 -11.91
C TYR A 119 -7.93 -11.42 -12.12
N ILE A 120 -8.90 -11.32 -13.03
CA ILE A 120 -9.76 -12.45 -13.44
C ILE A 120 -9.28 -12.89 -14.81
N ASP A 121 -8.82 -14.13 -14.92
CA ASP A 121 -8.32 -14.71 -16.16
C ASP A 121 -9.45 -15.21 -17.07
N GLU A 122 -9.13 -15.64 -18.29
CA GLU A 122 -10.11 -16.08 -19.30
C GLU A 122 -10.91 -17.32 -18.87
N ASP A 123 -10.39 -18.11 -17.91
CA ASP A 123 -11.03 -19.30 -17.35
C ASP A 123 -11.78 -19.03 -16.03
N ASP A 124 -12.04 -17.76 -15.72
CA ASP A 124 -12.65 -17.26 -14.48
C ASP A 124 -11.79 -17.46 -13.22
N THR A 125 -10.52 -17.86 -13.35
CA THR A 125 -9.59 -17.92 -12.21
C THR A 125 -9.35 -16.52 -11.65
N VAL A 126 -9.55 -16.36 -10.34
CA VAL A 126 -9.34 -15.10 -9.64
C VAL A 126 -7.96 -15.11 -8.98
N TYR A 127 -7.04 -14.35 -9.55
CA TYR A 127 -5.74 -14.07 -8.96
C TYR A 127 -5.82 -12.89 -8.00
N VAL A 128 -5.29 -13.06 -6.80
CA VAL A 128 -5.18 -12.03 -5.77
C VAL A 128 -3.70 -11.74 -5.53
N PHE A 129 -3.30 -10.52 -5.84
CA PHE A 129 -1.97 -10.02 -5.60
C PHE A 129 -1.98 -9.23 -4.30
N VAL A 130 -1.03 -9.50 -3.42
CA VAL A 130 -0.94 -8.84 -2.11
C VAL A 130 0.48 -8.37 -1.88
N VAL A 131 0.65 -7.08 -1.64
CA VAL A 131 1.90 -6.53 -1.14
C VAL A 131 2.09 -7.00 0.30
N ASN A 132 3.26 -7.57 0.61
CA ASN A 132 3.55 -8.17 1.90
C ASN A 132 4.87 -7.65 2.46
N HIS A 133 4.93 -7.43 3.78
CA HIS A 133 6.11 -6.91 4.47
C HIS A 133 6.67 -7.84 5.56
N PRO A 134 7.14 -9.05 5.21
CA PRO A 134 7.61 -10.01 6.21
C PRO A 134 8.99 -9.61 6.74
N SER A 135 9.07 -9.36 8.05
CA SER A 135 10.33 -9.00 8.74
C SER A 135 11.07 -7.80 8.10
N ASN A 136 10.34 -6.72 7.78
CA ASN A 136 10.87 -5.50 7.14
C ASN A 136 11.47 -5.71 5.74
N ARG A 137 11.13 -6.81 5.07
CA ARG A 137 11.34 -6.99 3.63
C ARG A 137 10.07 -6.61 2.90
N THR A 138 10.16 -6.51 1.59
CA THR A 138 9.01 -6.28 0.70
C THR A 138 8.93 -7.44 -0.28
N THR A 139 7.74 -8.01 -0.40
CA THR A 139 7.40 -9.03 -1.40
C THR A 139 6.02 -8.73 -2.00
N VAL A 140 5.74 -9.31 -3.16
CA VAL A 140 4.38 -9.41 -3.71
C VAL A 140 4.01 -10.88 -3.75
N GLU A 141 2.95 -11.23 -3.04
CA GLU A 141 2.41 -12.59 -2.99
C GLU A 141 1.29 -12.73 -4.02
N ILE A 142 1.34 -13.79 -4.82
CA ILE A 142 0.26 -14.15 -5.74
C ILE A 142 -0.48 -15.35 -5.16
N PHE A 143 -1.78 -15.19 -5.01
CA PHE A 143 -2.70 -16.24 -4.60
C PHE A 143 -3.74 -16.49 -5.69
N GLU A 144 -4.27 -17.70 -5.73
CA GLU A 144 -5.55 -18.02 -6.37
C GLU A 144 -6.64 -18.01 -5.29
N PHE A 145 -7.76 -17.34 -5.58
CA PHE A 145 -8.90 -17.28 -4.68
C PHE A 145 -9.86 -18.45 -4.92
N GLU A 146 -9.97 -19.31 -3.91
CA GLU A 146 -10.84 -20.48 -3.88
C GLU A 146 -12.14 -20.11 -3.14
N GLU A 147 -13.14 -19.64 -3.90
CA GLU A 147 -14.39 -19.10 -3.35
C GLU A 147 -15.16 -20.12 -2.50
N GLU A 148 -15.32 -21.37 -2.96
CA GLU A 148 -16.08 -22.40 -2.23
C GLU A 148 -15.48 -22.74 -0.86
N GLN A 149 -14.15 -22.63 -0.75
CA GLN A 149 -13.38 -22.97 0.43
C GLN A 149 -13.13 -21.75 1.33
N ASN A 150 -13.44 -20.54 0.85
CA ASN A 150 -13.00 -19.27 1.45
C ASN A 150 -11.50 -19.30 1.77
N SER A 151 -10.70 -19.68 0.77
CA SER A 151 -9.24 -19.75 0.89
C SER A 151 -8.48 -19.02 -0.22
N LEU A 152 -7.23 -18.74 0.09
CA LEU A 152 -6.21 -18.25 -0.82
C LEU A 152 -5.15 -19.34 -0.97
N LEU A 153 -5.03 -19.90 -2.15
CA LEU A 153 -3.96 -20.81 -2.51
C LEU A 153 -2.73 -20.00 -2.92
N HIS A 154 -1.67 -20.03 -2.12
CA HIS A 154 -0.42 -19.34 -2.44
C HIS A 154 0.26 -20.01 -3.64
N LEU A 155 0.53 -19.22 -4.68
CA LEU A 155 1.17 -19.68 -5.91
C LEU A 155 2.63 -19.24 -5.97
N LYS A 156 2.92 -18.00 -5.59
CA LYS A 156 4.24 -17.41 -5.83
C LYS A 156 4.53 -16.26 -4.87
N THR A 157 5.78 -16.19 -4.41
CA THR A 157 6.36 -15.00 -3.78
C THR A 157 7.28 -14.31 -4.79
N ILE A 158 7.03 -13.03 -5.05
CA ILE A 158 7.83 -12.20 -5.94
C ILE A 158 8.67 -11.24 -5.10
N GLN A 159 9.97 -11.25 -5.38
CA GLN A 159 10.93 -10.31 -4.83
C GLN A 159 11.87 -9.87 -5.94
N HIS A 160 12.17 -8.57 -6.00
CA HIS A 160 13.07 -8.01 -6.98
C HIS A 160 13.75 -6.76 -6.41
N GLU A 161 14.98 -6.45 -6.85
CA GLU A 161 15.73 -5.27 -6.38
C GLU A 161 15.01 -3.94 -6.65
N LEU A 162 14.26 -3.87 -7.76
CA LEU A 162 13.43 -2.71 -8.10
C LEU A 162 12.14 -2.63 -7.27
N LEU A 163 11.73 -3.70 -6.57
CA LEU A 163 10.52 -3.76 -5.74
C LEU A 163 10.92 -3.69 -4.26
N HIS A 164 11.58 -2.61 -3.86
CA HIS A 164 12.24 -2.49 -2.56
C HIS A 164 11.34 -1.93 -1.45
N SER A 165 10.35 -1.10 -1.77
CA SER A 165 9.43 -0.47 -0.80
C SER A 165 8.01 -0.39 -1.37
N VAL A 166 7.49 -1.51 -1.84
CA VAL A 166 6.20 -1.55 -2.54
C VAL A 166 5.08 -1.13 -1.59
N ASN A 167 4.24 -0.21 -2.03
CA ASN A 167 3.07 0.26 -1.30
C ASN A 167 1.80 -0.43 -1.82
N ASP A 168 1.55 -0.26 -3.12
CA ASP A 168 0.38 -0.78 -3.80
C ASP A 168 0.76 -1.29 -5.21
N ILE A 169 -0.13 -2.08 -5.79
CA ILE A 169 0.04 -2.71 -7.09
C ILE A 169 -1.26 -2.71 -7.89
N VAL A 170 -1.15 -2.78 -9.22
CA VAL A 170 -2.28 -3.06 -10.10
C VAL A 170 -1.95 -4.22 -11.03
N ALA A 171 -2.74 -5.29 -10.93
CA ALA A 171 -2.55 -6.49 -11.73
C ALA A 171 -2.96 -6.28 -13.20
N LEU A 172 -2.18 -6.87 -14.11
CA LEU A 172 -2.37 -6.80 -15.57
C LEU A 172 -2.49 -8.20 -16.22
N GLY A 173 -2.44 -9.24 -15.40
CA GLY A 173 -2.36 -10.63 -15.78
C GLY A 173 -2.15 -11.51 -14.56
N SER A 174 -2.02 -12.82 -14.77
CA SER A 174 -1.78 -13.81 -13.70
C SER A 174 -0.42 -13.68 -13.01
N ASP A 175 0.56 -13.00 -13.63
CA ASP A 175 1.89 -12.78 -13.05
C ASP A 175 2.56 -11.44 -13.45
N ARG A 176 1.77 -10.45 -13.87
CA ARG A 176 2.26 -9.13 -14.32
C ARG A 176 1.51 -8.01 -13.62
N PHE A 177 2.22 -6.97 -13.22
CA PHE A 177 1.64 -5.83 -12.51
C PHE A 177 2.49 -4.57 -12.65
N TYR A 178 1.88 -3.42 -12.36
CA TYR A 178 2.63 -2.23 -11.93
C TYR A 178 2.64 -2.16 -10.41
N ALA A 179 3.72 -1.63 -9.84
CA ALA A 179 3.90 -1.44 -8.40
C ALA A 179 4.40 -0.02 -8.12
N THR A 180 3.92 0.59 -7.05
CA THR A 180 4.49 1.85 -6.52
C THR A 180 5.49 1.52 -5.43
N ASN A 181 6.70 2.09 -5.48
CA ASN A 181 7.55 2.14 -4.29
C ASN A 181 7.31 3.47 -3.58
N ASP A 182 6.89 3.43 -2.31
CA ASP A 182 6.59 4.63 -1.54
C ASP A 182 7.82 5.33 -0.96
N HIS A 183 8.96 4.64 -0.94
CA HIS A 183 10.24 5.17 -0.46
C HIS A 183 11.40 4.63 -1.29
N TYR A 184 12.44 5.44 -1.44
CA TYR A 184 13.73 5.00 -1.96
C TYR A 184 14.57 4.32 -0.87
N PHE A 185 14.60 4.89 0.34
CA PHE A 185 15.28 4.29 1.48
C PHE A 185 14.32 3.45 2.30
N THR A 186 14.63 2.17 2.45
CA THR A 186 13.73 1.20 3.08
C THR A 186 13.76 1.21 4.61
N GLN A 187 14.87 1.64 5.24
CA GLN A 187 15.04 1.58 6.70
C GLN A 187 15.95 2.68 7.27
N GLY A 188 15.83 2.89 8.58
CA GLY A 188 16.76 3.70 9.38
C GLY A 188 16.59 5.22 9.20
N LEU A 189 17.65 5.97 9.53
CA LEU A 189 17.61 7.43 9.54
C LEU A 189 17.31 8.04 8.17
N LEU A 190 17.79 7.43 7.08
CA LEU A 190 17.59 7.93 5.73
C LEU A 190 16.13 7.85 5.29
N HIS A 191 15.40 6.80 5.69
CA HIS A 191 13.97 6.68 5.46
C HIS A 191 13.18 7.83 6.10
N SER A 192 13.45 8.12 7.38
CA SER A 192 12.80 9.24 8.07
C SER A 192 13.20 10.60 7.48
N LEU A 193 14.45 10.75 7.04
CA LEU A 193 14.94 11.99 6.45
C LEU A 193 14.37 12.23 5.05
N GLU A 194 14.17 11.17 4.26
CA GLU A 194 13.51 11.21 2.95
C GLU A 194 12.12 11.82 3.06
N PHE A 195 11.31 11.31 3.99
CA PHE A 195 9.97 11.84 4.28
C PHE A 195 10.03 13.30 4.71
N PHE A 196 10.91 13.65 5.66
CA PHE A 196 11.00 15.00 6.22
C PHE A 196 11.50 16.04 5.21
N ILE A 197 12.45 15.68 4.35
CA ILE A 197 12.95 16.57 3.29
C ILE A 197 11.97 16.63 2.11
N GLY A 198 11.10 15.62 1.96
CA GLY A 198 10.16 15.51 0.85
C GLY A 198 10.86 15.25 -0.47
N LEU A 199 11.88 14.37 -0.46
CA LEU A 199 12.59 13.95 -1.67
C LEU A 199 11.61 13.27 -2.62
N SER A 200 11.79 13.50 -3.91
CA SER A 200 10.89 12.97 -4.95
C SER A 200 11.56 11.80 -5.67
N TRP A 201 12.01 10.80 -4.90
CA TRP A 201 12.79 9.65 -5.39
C TRP A 201 11.98 8.36 -5.51
N CYS A 202 10.69 8.42 -5.17
CA CYS A 202 9.76 7.32 -5.28
C CYS A 202 9.38 7.10 -6.75
N ASN A 203 9.04 5.87 -7.09
CA ASN A 203 8.88 5.44 -8.47
C ASN A 203 7.76 4.41 -8.66
N VAL A 204 7.47 4.11 -9.93
CA VAL A 204 6.57 3.05 -10.37
C VAL A 204 7.38 2.04 -11.17
N VAL A 205 7.19 0.77 -10.87
CA VAL A 205 7.89 -0.35 -11.50
C VAL A 205 6.88 -1.25 -12.20
N TYR A 206 7.20 -1.62 -13.44
CA TYR A 206 6.54 -2.72 -14.13
C TYR A 206 7.24 -4.03 -13.81
N TYR A 207 6.47 -5.06 -13.49
CA TYR A 207 6.95 -6.42 -13.30
C TYR A 207 6.29 -7.39 -14.28
N SER A 208 7.12 -8.27 -14.83
CA SER A 208 6.74 -9.52 -15.48
C SER A 208 7.86 -10.56 -15.25
N PRO A 209 7.63 -11.86 -15.50
CA PRO A 209 8.68 -12.86 -15.39
C PRO A 209 9.89 -12.63 -16.31
N SER A 210 9.69 -11.97 -17.45
CA SER A 210 10.73 -11.74 -18.47
C SER A 210 11.40 -10.37 -18.38
N GLU A 211 10.74 -9.39 -17.78
CA GLU A 211 11.22 -8.00 -17.70
C GLU A 211 10.71 -7.33 -16.42
N VAL A 212 11.62 -6.65 -15.71
CA VAL A 212 11.29 -5.76 -14.59
C VAL A 212 11.98 -4.43 -14.84
N LYS A 213 11.22 -3.32 -14.81
CA LYS A 213 11.77 -1.98 -15.10
C LYS A 213 11.01 -0.86 -14.41
N GLU A 214 11.73 0.21 -14.10
CA GLU A 214 11.11 1.49 -13.74
C GLU A 214 10.37 2.07 -14.95
N VAL A 215 9.13 2.52 -14.73
CA VAL A 215 8.27 3.10 -15.79
C VAL A 215 7.84 4.53 -15.50
N ALA A 216 7.95 4.99 -14.25
CA ALA A 216 7.77 6.39 -13.87
C ALA A 216 8.56 6.69 -12.59
N THR A 217 9.01 7.93 -12.42
CA THR A 217 9.79 8.39 -11.26
C THR A 217 9.45 9.84 -10.95
N GLY A 218 9.99 10.38 -9.86
CA GLY A 218 9.76 11.77 -9.44
C GLY A 218 8.58 11.93 -8.48
N PHE A 219 8.14 10.85 -7.83
CA PHE A 219 7.08 10.88 -6.82
C PHE A 219 7.68 11.13 -5.45
N ARG A 220 6.92 11.76 -4.54
CA ARG A 220 7.35 11.95 -3.14
C ARG A 220 6.96 10.78 -2.26
N LEU A 221 5.75 10.26 -2.47
CA LEU A 221 5.19 9.11 -1.75
C LEU A 221 4.27 8.37 -2.72
N ALA A 222 4.84 7.63 -3.68
CA ALA A 222 4.03 6.86 -4.61
C ALA A 222 3.23 5.81 -3.82
N ASN A 223 1.90 5.93 -3.82
CA ASN A 223 1.01 5.19 -2.93
C ASN A 223 0.02 4.38 -3.79
N GLY A 224 -1.30 4.59 -3.67
CA GLY A 224 -2.28 3.87 -4.48
C GLY A 224 -2.07 3.97 -6.00
N ILE A 225 -2.24 2.86 -6.72
CA ILE A 225 -2.12 2.75 -8.18
C ILE A 225 -3.28 1.98 -8.80
N ASN A 226 -3.79 2.42 -9.95
CA ASN A 226 -4.88 1.73 -10.63
C ASN A 226 -4.83 1.93 -12.16
N ILE A 227 -5.62 1.14 -12.88
CA ILE A 227 -5.76 1.18 -14.33
C ILE A 227 -7.20 1.55 -14.72
N SER A 228 -7.35 2.27 -15.83
CA SER A 228 -8.66 2.58 -16.38
C SER A 228 -9.37 1.31 -16.87
N PRO A 229 -10.71 1.28 -16.89
CA PRO A 229 -11.46 0.12 -17.36
C PRO A 229 -11.15 -0.32 -18.80
N ASP A 230 -10.68 0.61 -19.65
CA ASP A 230 -10.27 0.32 -21.02
C ASP A 230 -8.80 -0.12 -21.14
N GLY A 231 -8.07 -0.19 -20.04
CA GLY A 231 -6.66 -0.58 -19.96
C GLY A 231 -5.68 0.46 -20.49
N ARG A 232 -6.13 1.63 -20.93
CA ARG A 232 -5.31 2.60 -21.68
C ARG A 232 -4.62 3.65 -20.82
N GLY A 233 -5.07 3.87 -19.59
CA GLY A 233 -4.53 4.86 -18.68
C GLY A 233 -4.19 4.23 -17.32
N GLN A 234 -3.02 4.52 -16.81
CA GLN A 234 -2.62 4.21 -15.43
C GLN A 234 -2.64 5.49 -14.59
N ARG A 235 -3.04 5.38 -13.33
CA ARG A 235 -2.96 6.49 -12.36
C ARG A 235 -2.27 5.98 -11.11
N ALA A 236 -1.19 6.64 -10.74
CA ALA A 236 -0.55 6.50 -9.43
C ALA A 236 -0.77 7.78 -8.64
N THR A 237 -1.00 7.66 -7.33
CA THR A 237 -1.05 8.79 -6.40
C THR A 237 0.33 8.97 -5.79
N GLY A 238 0.79 10.22 -5.58
CA GLY A 238 2.07 10.50 -4.91
C GLY A 238 2.54 11.93 -5.01
#